data_AF-A0A6P7FUF1-F1
#
_entry.id   AF-A0A6P7FUF1-F1
#
_cell.length_a   1.000
_cell.length_b   1.000
_cell.length_c   1.000
_cell.angle_alpha   90.00
_cell.angle_beta   90.00
_cell.angle_gamma   90.00
#
_symmetry.space_group_name_H-M   'P 1'
#
loop_
_entity.id
_entity.type
_entity.pdbx_description
1 polymer ?
#
loop_
_entity_poly.entity_id
_entity_poly.type
_entity_poly.pdbx_seq_one_letter_code
_entity_poly.pdbx_strand_id
1 'polypeptide(L)'
;MKVVKVPSRFAINWKLFPIKLHYFFYHAGLCAILPNLSAYIRELGFSSVVVGLLYTVMPIVSTIARPFLGMIADKFRCQKRIFFIAGMLIILSTLAILVIPKLDSRVVSSKVNILANGAAVLEIDAAGPIHQCSLGLYEDFQNTILCKENDTSSDFEADINILPTESIFYDGILTLPVKDILTNNKSIDLTTNQYSYFSCQLTKTENLNKIIPRPTIPDDQILDKYWTWLFFAAMLTFWISNSVVLTIADAICFTLLEDEHEKYGEQRMFGALGWGIFSAVSGYVTDVLTGGSLVKNYYFIFFLAISLFIVNLIVCYRIEYVQPLSSKQLLKDVAEVFLDIKVIVFFIWCICMGANSAVIWQFLYWLIEDLLLVNTKCDLKYYVKTLEGLVQTFETILGEIPFFFISGKIFASIGHNNAMSLIILGIAIRFTLYTVISNPWWFLPVELFNGIDVGLSFACMASYASFIAPPGTQATMQGLVGAVYDGIGLSMGSLVGGIFYKNYGGINTFKYFSYFALTVTVCHMFVQCFIVCFQKRK
;
A
#
# COMPACT_ATOMS: atom_id res chain seq x y z
N MET A 1 17.92 -28.59 -49.56
CA MET A 1 18.47 -27.54 -48.68
C MET A 1 17.42 -27.16 -47.66
N LYS A 2 17.60 -27.54 -46.39
CA LYS A 2 16.80 -26.97 -45.29
C LYS A 2 17.27 -25.53 -45.10
N VAL A 3 16.42 -24.56 -45.41
CA VAL A 3 16.68 -23.16 -45.09
C VAL A 3 16.67 -23.04 -43.57
N VAL A 4 17.86 -23.01 -42.98
CA VAL A 4 18.04 -22.64 -41.58
C VAL A 4 17.64 -21.16 -41.47
N LYS A 5 16.41 -20.89 -41.02
CA LYS A 5 16.02 -19.54 -40.62
C LYS A 5 16.90 -19.15 -39.45
N VAL A 6 17.86 -18.27 -39.69
CA VAL A 6 18.59 -17.55 -38.64
C VAL A 6 17.53 -16.84 -37.80
N PRO A 7 17.40 -17.09 -36.50
CA PRO A 7 16.46 -16.35 -35.67
C PRO A 7 16.97 -14.91 -35.61
N SER A 8 16.26 -13.99 -36.25
CA SER A 8 16.48 -12.57 -36.04
C SER A 8 16.19 -12.31 -34.57
N ARG A 9 17.24 -12.13 -33.75
CA ARG A 9 17.15 -11.92 -32.30
C ARG A 9 16.33 -10.68 -31.88
N PHE A 10 15.74 -9.93 -32.83
CA PHE A 10 14.98 -8.71 -32.62
C PHE A 10 13.74 -8.58 -33.55
N ALA A 11 13.11 -9.67 -33.99
CA ALA A 11 11.81 -9.54 -34.64
C ALA A 11 10.72 -9.27 -33.60
N ILE A 12 10.07 -8.11 -33.69
CA ILE A 12 8.93 -7.76 -32.83
C ILE A 12 7.76 -8.67 -33.20
N ASN A 13 7.30 -9.48 -32.24
CA ASN A 13 6.08 -10.27 -32.43
C ASN A 13 4.86 -9.35 -32.29
N TRP A 14 4.33 -8.91 -33.44
CA TRP A 14 3.16 -8.02 -33.51
C TRP A 14 1.88 -8.62 -32.93
N LYS A 15 1.75 -9.95 -32.85
CA LYS A 15 0.62 -10.62 -32.19
C LYS A 15 0.63 -10.40 -30.67
N LEU A 16 1.82 -10.43 -30.05
CA LEU A 16 2.01 -10.26 -28.61
C LEU A 16 2.22 -8.79 -28.21
N PHE A 17 2.40 -7.89 -29.16
CA PHE A 17 2.67 -6.49 -28.87
C PHE A 17 1.52 -5.77 -28.12
N PRO A 18 0.22 -5.95 -28.48
CA PRO A 18 -0.88 -5.36 -27.75
C PRO A 18 -0.97 -5.82 -26.28
N ILE A 19 -0.70 -7.09 -25.99
CA ILE A 19 -0.75 -7.59 -24.60
C ILE A 19 0.43 -7.05 -23.76
N LYS A 20 1.61 -6.88 -24.36
CA LYS A 20 2.75 -6.20 -23.71
C LYS A 20 2.42 -4.74 -23.36
N LEU A 21 1.81 -4.01 -24.30
CA LEU A 21 1.36 -2.64 -24.07
C LEU A 21 0.27 -2.56 -23.01
N HIS A 22 -0.63 -3.54 -22.97
CA HIS A 22 -1.63 -3.64 -21.91
C HIS A 22 -0.96 -3.74 -20.54
N TYR A 23 -0.05 -4.71 -20.34
CA TYR A 23 0.67 -4.83 -19.07
C TYR A 23 1.40 -3.52 -18.71
N PHE A 24 2.07 -2.89 -19.69
CA PHE A 24 2.79 -1.64 -19.46
C PHE A 24 1.87 -0.51 -18.98
N PHE A 25 0.83 -0.15 -19.75
CA PHE A 25 -0.04 0.99 -19.42
C PHE A 25 -0.95 0.70 -18.23
N TYR A 26 -1.41 -0.54 -18.08
CA TYR A 26 -2.23 -0.95 -16.95
C TYR A 26 -1.48 -0.82 -15.63
N HIS A 27 -0.27 -1.39 -15.53
CA HIS A 27 0.54 -1.29 -14.33
C HIS A 27 1.08 0.13 -14.11
N ALA A 28 1.35 0.89 -15.17
CA ALA A 28 1.68 2.31 -15.06
C ALA A 28 0.54 3.12 -14.40
N GLY A 29 -0.71 2.88 -14.80
CA GLY A 29 -1.89 3.53 -14.19
C GLY A 29 -2.11 3.10 -12.73
N LEU A 30 -1.97 1.80 -12.43
CA LEU A 30 -2.08 1.27 -11.06
C LEU A 30 -1.02 1.84 -10.12
N CYS A 31 0.22 1.94 -10.59
CA CYS A 31 1.36 2.47 -9.84
C CYS A 31 1.13 3.91 -9.37
N ALA A 32 0.50 4.75 -10.19
CA ALA A 32 0.20 6.11 -9.76
C ALA A 32 -0.73 6.09 -8.53
N ILE A 33 -1.74 5.20 -8.50
CA ILE A 33 -2.75 5.18 -7.45
C ILE A 33 -2.31 4.36 -6.23
N LEU A 34 -2.04 3.06 -6.39
CA LEU A 34 -2.01 2.10 -5.28
C LEU A 34 -1.01 2.44 -4.15
N PRO A 35 0.27 2.74 -4.42
CA PRO A 35 1.24 3.11 -3.39
C PRO A 35 0.88 4.43 -2.69
N ASN A 36 0.31 5.38 -3.44
CA ASN A 36 -0.08 6.69 -2.93
C ASN A 36 -1.45 6.67 -2.25
N LEU A 37 -2.28 5.66 -2.50
CA LEU A 37 -3.66 5.59 -2.03
C LEU A 37 -3.70 5.45 -0.50
N SER A 38 -2.77 4.70 0.10
CA SER A 38 -2.67 4.58 1.55
C SER A 38 -2.37 5.92 2.22
N ALA A 39 -1.40 6.66 1.68
CA ALA A 39 -1.02 7.99 2.15
C ALA A 39 -2.14 9.01 1.92
N TYR A 40 -2.82 8.94 0.77
CA TYR A 40 -3.98 9.77 0.47
C TYR A 40 -5.14 9.54 1.46
N ILE A 41 -5.44 8.27 1.79
CA ILE A 41 -6.47 7.93 2.79
C ILE A 41 -6.07 8.43 4.18
N ARG A 42 -4.78 8.35 4.52
CA ARG A 42 -4.24 8.93 5.75
C ARG A 42 -4.45 10.45 5.78
N GLU A 43 -4.24 11.14 4.66
CA GLU A 43 -4.49 12.59 4.54
C GLU A 43 -5.97 12.96 4.58
N LEU A 44 -6.88 12.06 4.19
CA LEU A 44 -8.33 12.23 4.40
C LEU A 44 -8.71 12.15 5.89
N GLY A 45 -7.82 11.68 6.76
CA GLY A 45 -7.99 11.64 8.22
C GLY A 45 -8.33 10.27 8.79
N PHE A 46 -8.37 9.21 7.97
CA PHE A 46 -8.61 7.86 8.47
C PHE A 46 -7.41 7.32 9.27
N SER A 47 -7.69 6.64 10.38
CA SER A 47 -6.66 5.98 11.18
C SER A 47 -5.99 4.81 10.45
N SER A 48 -4.78 4.42 10.89
CA SER A 48 -4.09 3.23 10.37
C SER A 48 -4.90 1.95 10.52
N VAL A 49 -5.81 1.87 11.51
CA VAL A 49 -6.68 0.71 11.72
C VAL A 49 -7.79 0.68 10.68
N VAL A 50 -8.46 1.82 10.41
CA VAL A 50 -9.48 1.89 9.35
C VAL A 50 -8.85 1.60 7.99
N VAL A 51 -7.67 2.16 7.73
CA VAL A 51 -6.87 1.86 6.55
C VAL A 51 -6.57 0.36 6.47
N GLY A 52 -6.05 -0.25 7.54
CA GLY A 52 -5.79 -1.69 7.61
C GLY A 52 -7.04 -2.53 7.33
N LEU A 53 -8.19 -2.15 7.90
CA LEU A 53 -9.49 -2.80 7.67
C LEU A 53 -9.96 -2.68 6.22
N LEU A 54 -9.80 -1.52 5.58
CA LEU A 54 -10.14 -1.35 4.17
C LEU A 54 -9.33 -2.32 3.31
N TYR A 55 -8.01 -2.31 3.47
CA TYR A 55 -7.12 -3.22 2.74
C TYR A 55 -7.23 -4.69 3.19
N THR A 56 -8.01 -4.98 4.23
CA THR A 56 -8.43 -6.35 4.61
C THR A 56 -9.68 -6.78 3.85
N VAL A 57 -10.70 -5.91 3.79
CA VAL A 57 -11.99 -6.24 3.17
C VAL A 57 -11.86 -6.31 1.65
N MET A 58 -11.14 -5.37 1.02
CA MET A 58 -11.09 -5.28 -0.44
C MET A 58 -10.50 -6.53 -1.13
N PRO A 59 -9.36 -7.09 -0.68
CA PRO A 59 -8.80 -8.29 -1.30
C PRO A 59 -9.66 -9.55 -1.06
N ILE A 60 -10.30 -9.68 0.11
CA ILE A 60 -11.24 -10.79 0.40
C ILE A 60 -12.39 -10.77 -0.60
N VAL A 61 -13.08 -9.63 -0.71
CA VAL A 61 -14.24 -9.53 -1.61
C VAL A 61 -13.81 -9.70 -3.06
N SER A 62 -12.68 -9.12 -3.46
CA SER A 62 -12.14 -9.28 -4.83
C SER A 62 -11.81 -10.73 -5.15
N THR A 63 -11.17 -11.44 -4.20
CA THR A 63 -10.82 -12.86 -4.34
C THR A 63 -12.07 -13.73 -4.51
N ILE A 64 -13.12 -13.45 -3.76
CA ILE A 64 -14.41 -14.14 -3.90
C ILE A 64 -15.06 -13.78 -5.25
N ALA A 65 -15.00 -12.52 -5.69
CA ALA A 65 -15.62 -12.07 -6.93
C ALA A 65 -14.97 -12.66 -8.20
N ARG A 66 -13.65 -12.90 -8.20
CA ARG A 66 -12.89 -13.49 -9.33
C ARG A 66 -13.56 -14.73 -9.95
N PRO A 67 -13.79 -15.84 -9.21
CA PRO A 67 -14.38 -17.05 -9.78
C PRO A 67 -15.80 -16.82 -10.30
N PHE A 68 -16.63 -16.02 -9.61
CA PHE A 68 -17.98 -15.73 -10.09
C PHE A 68 -17.98 -14.99 -11.43
N LEU A 69 -17.16 -13.95 -11.56
CA LEU A 69 -17.06 -13.18 -12.80
C LEU A 69 -16.38 -13.99 -13.91
N GLY A 70 -15.39 -14.83 -13.59
CA GLY A 70 -14.81 -15.80 -14.53
C GLY A 70 -15.83 -16.81 -15.05
N MET A 71 -16.63 -17.42 -14.16
CA MET A 71 -17.69 -18.35 -14.55
C MET A 71 -18.75 -17.68 -15.44
N ILE A 72 -19.13 -16.44 -15.15
CA ILE A 72 -20.05 -15.66 -15.99
C ILE A 72 -19.41 -15.41 -17.37
N ALA A 73 -18.15 -14.99 -17.39
CA ALA A 73 -17.41 -14.72 -18.61
C ALA A 73 -17.31 -15.94 -19.53
N ASP A 74 -17.12 -17.11 -18.93
CA ASP A 74 -17.04 -18.39 -19.64
C ASP A 74 -18.41 -18.89 -20.11
N LYS A 75 -19.42 -18.83 -19.25
CA LYS A 75 -20.78 -19.30 -19.56
C LYS A 75 -21.40 -18.50 -20.71
N PHE A 76 -21.23 -17.18 -20.71
CA PHE A 76 -21.83 -16.29 -21.71
C PHE A 76 -20.88 -15.92 -22.86
N ARG A 77 -19.67 -16.49 -22.88
CA ARG A 77 -18.61 -16.18 -23.87
C ARG A 77 -18.38 -14.68 -24.04
N CYS A 78 -18.33 -13.97 -22.92
CA CYS A 78 -18.29 -12.51 -22.87
C CYS A 78 -17.05 -11.96 -22.17
N GLN A 79 -15.97 -12.74 -22.07
CA GLN A 79 -14.70 -12.35 -21.44
C GLN A 79 -14.20 -10.97 -21.91
N LYS A 80 -14.16 -10.71 -23.23
CA LYS A 80 -13.76 -9.39 -23.75
C LYS A 80 -14.69 -8.27 -23.27
N ARG A 81 -16.01 -8.49 -23.18
CA ARG A 81 -16.95 -7.47 -22.68
C ARG A 81 -16.74 -7.19 -21.19
N ILE A 82 -16.58 -8.23 -20.37
CA ILE A 82 -16.32 -8.09 -18.93
C ILE A 82 -15.00 -7.38 -18.69
N PHE A 83 -13.95 -7.72 -19.42
CA PHE A 83 -12.66 -7.05 -19.38
C PHE A 83 -12.77 -5.54 -19.67
N PHE A 84 -13.54 -5.18 -20.70
CA PHE A 84 -13.83 -3.79 -21.04
C PHE A 84 -14.63 -3.04 -19.98
N ILE A 85 -15.69 -3.67 -19.48
CA ILE A 85 -16.54 -3.10 -18.42
C ILE A 85 -15.71 -2.87 -17.16
N ALA A 86 -14.88 -3.85 -16.76
CA ALA A 86 -14.00 -3.73 -15.61
C ALA A 86 -12.99 -2.58 -15.80
N GLY A 87 -12.37 -2.44 -16.98
CA GLY A 87 -11.49 -1.31 -17.26
C GLY A 87 -12.18 0.06 -17.19
N MET A 88 -13.43 0.17 -17.65
CA MET A 88 -14.23 1.40 -17.50
C MET A 88 -14.58 1.68 -16.04
N LEU A 89 -14.92 0.64 -15.27
CA LEU A 89 -15.21 0.76 -13.84
C LEU A 89 -13.97 1.20 -13.04
N ILE A 90 -12.76 0.79 -13.44
CA ILE A 90 -11.51 1.30 -12.84
C ILE A 90 -11.39 2.82 -13.02
N ILE A 91 -11.66 3.33 -14.22
CA ILE A 91 -11.60 4.77 -14.49
C ILE A 91 -12.67 5.52 -13.69
N LEU A 92 -13.91 5.04 -13.71
CA LEU A 92 -15.02 5.66 -12.99
C LEU A 92 -14.80 5.66 -11.47
N SER A 93 -14.32 4.54 -10.91
CA SER A 93 -14.01 4.46 -9.49
C SER A 93 -12.83 5.35 -9.10
N THR A 94 -11.79 5.44 -9.94
CA THR A 94 -10.66 6.35 -9.74
C THR A 94 -11.13 7.82 -9.71
N LEU A 95 -12.02 8.20 -10.63
CA LEU A 95 -12.61 9.53 -10.65
C LEU A 95 -13.50 9.77 -9.42
N ALA A 96 -14.30 8.78 -9.02
CA ALA A 96 -15.14 8.87 -7.84
C ALA A 96 -14.31 9.05 -6.56
N ILE A 97 -13.16 8.38 -6.45
CA ILE A 97 -12.23 8.56 -5.32
C ILE A 97 -11.67 9.99 -5.30
N LEU A 98 -11.36 10.58 -6.46
CA LEU A 98 -10.81 11.94 -6.53
C LEU A 98 -11.79 13.04 -6.07
N VAL A 99 -13.10 12.83 -6.28
CA VAL A 99 -14.16 13.82 -5.99
C VAL A 99 -14.53 13.86 -4.51
N ILE A 100 -14.00 12.94 -3.70
CA ILE A 100 -14.30 12.89 -2.27
C ILE A 100 -13.79 14.17 -1.60
N PRO A 101 -14.67 14.86 -0.85
CA PRO A 101 -14.27 16.08 -0.15
C PRO A 101 -13.18 15.75 0.86
N LYS A 102 -12.11 16.54 0.85
CA LYS A 102 -11.20 16.57 1.98
C LYS A 102 -11.95 17.20 3.16
N LEU A 103 -11.76 16.67 4.37
CA LEU A 103 -12.34 17.29 5.57
C LEU A 103 -11.72 18.68 5.77
N ASP A 104 -12.55 19.73 5.61
CA ASP A 104 -12.12 21.14 5.56
C ASP A 104 -11.74 21.76 6.91
N SER A 105 -11.87 21.05 8.03
CA SER A 105 -11.44 21.59 9.32
C SER A 105 -10.97 20.48 10.23
N ARG A 106 -9.65 20.49 10.46
CA ARG A 106 -8.95 19.62 11.40
C ARG A 106 -9.35 20.04 12.81
N VAL A 107 -10.41 19.44 13.34
CA VAL A 107 -10.76 19.56 14.76
C VAL A 107 -9.71 18.79 15.54
N VAL A 108 -8.64 19.49 15.90
CA VAL A 108 -7.67 19.00 16.85
C VAL A 108 -8.37 19.03 18.20
N SER A 109 -8.57 17.85 18.81
CA SER A 109 -8.89 17.82 20.24
C SER A 109 -7.71 18.49 20.95
N SER A 110 -7.97 19.70 21.42
CA SER A 110 -7.02 20.56 22.07
C SER A 110 -7.53 20.75 23.49
N LYS A 111 -6.62 20.75 24.44
CA LYS A 111 -6.92 21.12 25.82
C LYS A 111 -5.92 22.19 26.19
N VAL A 112 -6.42 23.31 26.73
CA VAL A 112 -5.55 24.35 27.26
C VAL A 112 -5.48 24.12 28.77
N ASN A 113 -4.33 23.65 29.24
CA ASN A 113 -4.07 23.47 30.65
C ASN A 113 -3.34 24.69 31.19
N ILE A 114 -3.85 25.29 32.26
CA ILE A 114 -3.18 26.36 32.99
C ILE A 114 -2.44 25.71 34.16
N LEU A 115 -1.11 25.88 34.19
CA LEU A 115 -0.24 25.34 35.23
C LEU A 115 -0.28 26.25 36.48
N ALA A 116 -0.07 25.66 37.65
CA ALA A 116 -0.16 26.33 38.95
C ALA A 116 0.84 27.48 39.17
N ASN A 117 1.79 27.68 38.26
CA ASN A 117 2.77 28.78 38.25
C ASN A 117 2.34 29.99 37.39
N GLY A 118 1.10 29.99 36.85
CA GLY A 118 0.60 31.05 35.97
C GLY A 118 0.99 30.88 34.50
N ALA A 119 1.67 29.79 34.13
CA ALA A 119 1.97 29.47 32.73
C ALA A 119 0.79 28.73 32.08
N ALA A 120 0.37 29.15 30.89
CA ALA A 120 -0.63 28.45 30.10
C ALA A 120 0.04 27.57 29.03
N VAL A 121 -0.51 26.39 28.81
CA VAL A 121 0.02 25.42 27.87
C VAL A 121 -1.12 24.84 27.04
N LEU A 122 -0.95 24.85 25.73
CA LEU A 122 -1.87 24.24 24.79
C LEU A 122 -1.37 22.81 24.51
N GLU A 123 -2.12 21.83 25.00
CA GLU A 123 -1.95 20.42 24.68
C GLU A 123 -2.80 20.06 23.47
N ILE A 124 -2.16 19.45 22.50
CA ILE A 124 -2.76 19.02 21.24
C ILE A 124 -2.52 17.53 21.11
N ASP A 125 -3.59 16.76 20.97
CA ASP A 125 -3.47 15.33 20.63
C ASP A 125 -3.11 15.20 19.14
N ALA A 126 -1.82 15.03 18.89
CA ALA A 126 -1.28 14.75 17.58
C ALA A 126 -1.03 13.24 17.50
N ALA A 127 -1.92 12.50 16.84
CA ALA A 127 -1.81 11.04 16.67
C ALA A 127 -0.66 10.58 15.74
N GLY A 128 0.47 11.29 15.74
CA GLY A 128 1.67 10.94 15.00
C GLY A 128 2.85 11.88 15.28
N PRO A 129 4.05 11.50 14.83
CA PRO A 129 5.25 12.30 14.99
C PRO A 129 5.09 13.68 14.35
N ILE A 130 5.56 14.70 15.05
CA ILE A 130 5.44 16.10 14.66
C ILE A 130 6.71 16.55 13.95
N HIS A 131 6.52 17.34 12.91
CA HIS A 131 7.62 17.88 12.12
C HIS A 131 8.36 18.95 12.96
N GLN A 132 9.44 18.57 13.65
CA GLN A 132 10.27 19.52 14.44
C GLN A 132 10.74 20.72 13.60
N CYS A 133 10.99 20.50 12.31
CA CYS A 133 11.37 21.54 11.35
C CYS A 133 10.26 22.57 11.04
N SER A 134 8.98 22.28 11.31
CA SER A 134 7.87 23.23 11.07
C SER A 134 7.74 24.24 12.21
N LEU A 135 8.26 23.91 13.40
CA LEU A 135 8.19 24.74 14.59
C LEU A 135 9.22 25.89 14.57
N GLY A 136 10.33 25.72 13.85
CA GLY A 136 11.36 26.76 13.66
C GLY A 136 11.14 27.71 12.48
N LEU A 137 10.08 27.51 11.68
CA LEU A 137 9.76 28.36 10.52
C LEU A 137 8.78 29.51 10.83
N TYR A 138 8.29 29.58 12.06
CA TYR A 138 7.26 30.54 12.46
C TYR A 138 7.61 31.15 13.81
N GLU A 139 7.74 32.48 13.86
CA GLU A 139 8.22 33.21 15.05
C GLU A 139 7.10 33.47 16.09
N ASP A 140 5.84 33.64 15.67
CA ASP A 140 4.66 33.81 16.53
C ASP A 140 3.39 33.49 15.72
N PHE A 141 2.40 32.81 16.31
CA PHE A 141 1.07 32.65 15.70
C PHE A 141 -0.06 32.97 16.68
N GLN A 142 -1.02 33.76 16.21
CA GLN A 142 -2.29 34.02 16.88
C GLN A 142 -3.36 33.06 16.33
N ASN A 143 -4.05 32.34 17.22
CA ASN A 143 -5.20 31.49 16.85
C ASN A 143 -6.38 31.73 17.78
N THR A 144 -7.58 31.68 17.23
CA THR A 144 -8.83 31.82 18.00
C THR A 144 -9.28 30.46 18.52
N ILE A 145 -9.58 30.42 19.81
CA ILE A 145 -10.13 29.28 20.55
C ILE A 145 -11.52 29.62 21.09
N LEU A 146 -12.40 28.61 21.11
CA LEU A 146 -13.67 28.65 21.83
C LEU A 146 -13.49 27.88 23.14
N CYS A 147 -13.53 28.54 24.28
CA CYS A 147 -13.38 27.90 25.57
C CYS A 147 -14.72 27.69 26.26
N LYS A 148 -14.82 26.53 26.92
CA LYS A 148 -15.87 26.23 27.87
C LYS A 148 -15.26 26.09 29.26
N GLU A 149 -15.70 26.92 30.18
CA GLU A 149 -15.37 26.81 31.60
C GLU A 149 -16.25 25.72 32.23
N ASN A 150 -15.66 24.79 32.98
CA ASN A 150 -16.41 23.64 33.52
C ASN A 150 -17.51 24.04 34.53
N ASP A 151 -17.43 25.24 35.12
CA ASP A 151 -18.36 25.73 36.15
C ASP A 151 -19.41 26.73 35.64
N THR A 152 -19.35 27.17 34.38
CA THR A 152 -20.34 28.08 33.78
C THR A 152 -20.81 27.59 32.40
N SER A 153 -22.12 27.70 32.11
CA SER A 153 -22.70 27.30 30.82
C SER A 153 -22.48 28.33 29.70
N SER A 154 -21.49 29.21 29.84
CA SER A 154 -21.20 30.29 28.89
C SER A 154 -19.90 30.01 28.15
N ASP A 155 -20.04 29.77 26.85
CA ASP A 155 -18.90 29.68 25.94
C ASP A 155 -18.29 31.08 25.76
N PHE A 156 -16.96 31.20 25.77
CA PHE A 156 -16.25 32.44 25.46
C PHE A 156 -15.22 32.22 24.35
N GLU A 157 -15.10 33.19 23.45
CA GLU A 157 -14.04 33.22 22.44
C GLU A 157 -12.82 33.95 23.00
N ALA A 158 -11.64 33.38 22.79
CA ALA A 158 -10.36 33.99 23.13
C ALA A 158 -9.35 33.79 21.99
N ASP A 159 -8.38 34.70 21.89
CA ASP A 159 -7.23 34.54 21.00
C ASP A 159 -6.01 34.14 21.83
N ILE A 160 -5.32 33.08 21.41
CA ILE A 160 -4.07 32.61 22.01
C ILE A 160 -2.90 32.99 21.10
N ASN A 161 -1.88 33.60 21.70
CA ASN A 161 -0.57 33.75 21.09
C ASN A 161 0.33 32.58 21.54
N ILE A 162 0.88 31.83 20.58
CA ILE A 162 1.67 30.62 20.84
C ILE A 162 3.14 30.88 20.49
N LEU A 163 4.05 30.39 21.35
CA LEU A 163 5.50 30.36 21.11
C LEU A 163 5.93 28.93 20.66
N PRO A 164 6.04 28.66 19.36
CA PRO A 164 6.33 27.32 18.85
C PRO A 164 7.78 26.84 19.11
N THR A 165 8.70 27.75 19.40
CA THR A 165 10.14 27.49 19.56
C THR A 165 10.50 26.68 20.81
N GLU A 166 9.63 26.64 21.83
CA GLU A 166 9.82 25.91 23.10
C GLU A 166 8.87 24.70 23.24
N SER A 167 8.37 24.18 22.13
CA SER A 167 7.43 23.06 22.13
C SER A 167 8.04 21.74 22.64
N ILE A 168 7.21 20.96 23.35
CA ILE A 168 7.55 19.62 23.83
C ILE A 168 6.61 18.62 23.15
N PHE A 169 7.15 17.55 22.59
CA PHE A 169 6.32 16.44 22.08
C PHE A 169 6.63 15.18 22.88
N TYR A 170 5.60 14.66 23.54
CA TYR A 170 5.72 13.45 24.34
C TYR A 170 4.43 12.63 24.25
N ASP A 171 4.57 11.34 23.95
CA ASP A 171 3.46 10.36 23.94
C ASP A 171 2.24 10.76 23.08
N GLY A 172 2.48 11.34 21.90
CA GLY A 172 1.41 11.79 21.00
C GLY A 172 0.81 13.15 21.36
N ILE A 173 1.27 13.79 22.43
CA ILE A 173 0.80 15.11 22.84
C ILE A 173 1.83 16.16 22.46
N LEU A 174 1.41 17.13 21.65
CA LEU A 174 2.15 18.36 21.40
C LEU A 174 1.78 19.38 22.47
N THR A 175 2.79 19.81 23.21
CA THR A 175 2.67 20.78 24.27
C THR A 175 3.29 22.09 23.78
N LEU A 176 2.44 23.09 23.54
CA LEU A 176 2.84 24.42 23.08
C LEU A 176 2.70 25.44 24.21
N PRO A 177 3.77 26.16 24.58
CA PRO A 177 3.65 27.23 25.57
C PRO A 177 2.84 28.40 24.99
N VAL A 178 1.89 28.87 25.78
CA VAL A 178 1.05 30.02 25.46
C VAL A 178 1.70 31.28 26.04
N LYS A 179 1.93 32.27 25.17
CA LYS A 179 2.49 33.58 25.53
C LYS A 179 1.44 34.44 26.23
N ASP A 180 0.28 34.62 25.59
CA ASP A 180 -0.82 35.45 26.08
C ASP A 180 -2.18 34.89 25.63
N ILE A 181 -3.21 35.07 26.48
CA ILE A 181 -4.61 34.80 26.15
C ILE A 181 -5.37 36.13 26.17
N LEU A 182 -5.99 36.48 25.03
CA LEU A 182 -6.73 37.72 24.83
C LEU A 182 -8.23 37.44 24.69
N THR A 183 -9.05 38.10 25.50
CA THR A 183 -10.53 38.09 25.34
C THR A 183 -10.99 39.52 25.11
N ASN A 184 -11.67 39.79 23.99
CA ASN A 184 -12.05 41.15 23.58
C ASN A 184 -10.87 42.15 23.63
N ASN A 185 -9.68 41.75 23.16
CA ASN A 185 -8.43 42.52 23.21
C ASN A 185 -7.90 42.88 24.61
N LYS A 186 -8.36 42.20 25.67
CA LYS A 186 -7.79 42.32 27.02
C LYS A 186 -7.08 41.02 27.41
N SER A 187 -5.86 41.14 27.93
CA SER A 187 -5.11 40.00 28.47
C SER A 187 -5.78 39.48 29.75
N ILE A 188 -5.98 38.16 29.83
CA ILE A 188 -6.40 37.50 31.07
C ILE A 188 -5.16 37.37 31.97
N ASP A 189 -5.24 37.89 33.19
CA ASP A 189 -4.17 37.72 34.17
C ASP A 189 -4.28 36.34 34.83
N LEU A 190 -3.39 35.43 34.42
CA LEU A 190 -3.35 34.02 34.82
C LEU A 190 -2.85 33.81 36.26
N THR A 191 -2.36 34.87 36.92
CA THR A 191 -1.77 34.80 38.25
C THR A 191 -2.80 34.88 39.38
N THR A 192 -4.01 35.36 39.09
CA THR A 192 -5.00 35.77 40.11
C THR A 192 -6.10 34.77 40.40
N ASN A 193 -6.33 33.74 39.58
CA ASN A 193 -7.41 32.76 39.79
C ASN A 193 -6.85 31.36 40.09
N GLN A 194 -7.17 30.86 41.29
CA GLN A 194 -6.91 29.48 41.70
C GLN A 194 -7.69 28.51 40.79
N TYR A 195 -6.95 27.71 40.01
CA TYR A 195 -7.38 26.45 39.37
C TYR A 195 -8.67 26.47 38.53
N SER A 196 -8.80 27.39 37.57
CA SER A 196 -9.82 27.26 36.52
C SER A 196 -9.31 26.33 35.40
N TYR A 197 -9.90 25.15 35.25
CA TYR A 197 -9.67 24.29 34.08
C TYR A 197 -10.58 24.74 32.94
N PHE A 198 -10.00 25.12 31.79
CA PHE A 198 -10.75 25.45 30.59
C PHE A 198 -10.65 24.33 29.58
N SER A 199 -11.79 23.78 29.17
CA SER A 199 -11.84 22.88 28.01
C SER A 199 -12.07 23.73 26.77
N CYS A 200 -11.02 23.97 25.99
CA CYS A 200 -11.09 24.84 24.82
C CYS A 200 -10.99 24.06 23.52
N GLN A 201 -11.86 24.36 22.57
CA GLN A 201 -11.85 23.80 21.23
C GLN A 201 -11.37 24.86 20.24
N LEU A 202 -10.34 24.53 19.45
CA LEU A 202 -9.86 25.40 18.38
C LEU A 202 -10.92 25.60 17.29
N THR A 203 -11.32 26.84 17.03
CA THR A 203 -12.30 27.20 15.98
C THR A 203 -11.66 27.66 14.68
N LYS A 204 -10.44 28.23 14.72
CA LYS A 204 -9.63 28.55 13.54
C LYS A 204 -8.26 27.90 13.61
N THR A 205 -8.04 26.88 12.78
CA THR A 205 -6.81 26.07 12.80
C THR A 205 -5.89 26.30 11.61
N GLU A 206 -6.15 27.26 10.71
CA GLU A 206 -5.38 27.43 9.45
C GLU A 206 -3.86 27.50 9.63
N ASN A 207 -3.38 28.18 10.67
CA ASN A 207 -1.94 28.28 10.96
C ASN A 207 -1.41 27.05 11.70
N LEU A 208 -2.17 26.48 12.64
CA LEU A 208 -1.85 25.20 13.29
C LEU A 208 -1.81 24.02 12.32
N ASN A 209 -2.66 24.03 11.29
CA ASN A 209 -2.75 23.02 10.24
C ASN A 209 -1.50 22.98 9.35
N LYS A 210 -0.67 24.03 9.38
CA LYS A 210 0.64 24.05 8.70
C LYS A 210 1.72 23.37 9.54
N ILE A 211 1.52 23.21 10.84
CA ILE A 211 2.48 22.63 11.79
C ILE A 211 2.11 21.18 12.10
N ILE A 212 0.82 20.91 12.30
CA ILE A 212 0.28 19.59 12.59
C ILE A 212 0.05 18.87 11.26
N PRO A 213 0.88 17.86 10.93
CA PRO A 213 0.83 17.24 9.62
C PRO A 213 -0.45 16.43 9.39
N ARG A 214 -1.18 16.04 10.45
CA ARG A 214 -2.26 15.05 10.38
C ARG A 214 -3.44 15.42 11.30
N PRO A 215 -4.68 15.49 10.79
CA PRO A 215 -5.86 15.59 11.65
C PRO A 215 -6.11 14.28 12.38
N THR A 216 -6.37 14.35 13.68
CA THR A 216 -6.92 13.23 14.45
C THR A 216 -8.41 13.45 14.63
N ILE A 217 -9.23 12.97 13.70
CA ILE A 217 -10.67 12.92 13.90
C ILE A 217 -10.99 11.52 14.43
N PRO A 218 -11.80 11.39 15.50
CA PRO A 218 -12.30 10.10 15.94
C PRO A 218 -12.95 9.32 14.78
N ASP A 219 -12.62 8.03 14.66
CA ASP A 219 -13.03 7.20 13.52
C ASP A 219 -14.57 7.15 13.37
N ASP A 220 -15.32 7.22 14.48
CA ASP A 220 -16.79 7.27 14.51
C ASP A 220 -17.35 8.49 13.77
N GLN A 221 -16.78 9.68 13.99
CA GLN A 221 -17.23 10.91 13.33
C GLN A 221 -16.97 10.92 11.82
N ILE A 222 -15.93 10.21 11.35
CA ILE A 222 -15.64 10.05 9.92
C ILE A 222 -16.61 9.04 9.30
N LEU A 223 -16.85 7.92 9.98
CA LEU A 223 -17.72 6.83 9.50
C LEU A 223 -19.20 7.24 9.40
N ASP A 224 -19.64 8.23 10.19
CA ASP A 224 -20.98 8.81 10.12
C ASP A 224 -21.24 9.66 8.86
N LYS A 225 -20.19 10.05 8.12
CA LYS A 225 -20.36 10.86 6.91
C LYS A 225 -20.78 9.98 5.72
N TYR A 226 -21.78 10.43 4.96
CA TYR A 226 -22.27 9.70 3.78
C TYR A 226 -21.19 9.48 2.70
N TRP A 227 -20.29 10.45 2.52
CA TRP A 227 -19.22 10.37 1.51
C TRP A 227 -18.19 9.28 1.84
N THR A 228 -18.05 8.88 3.10
CA THR A 228 -17.21 7.76 3.54
C THR A 228 -17.69 6.44 2.94
N TRP A 229 -19.00 6.22 2.90
CA TRP A 229 -19.57 5.01 2.30
C TRP A 229 -19.50 5.02 0.77
N LEU A 230 -19.64 6.21 0.14
CA LEU A 230 -19.39 6.36 -1.29
C LEU A 230 -17.93 6.06 -1.63
N PHE A 231 -16.99 6.52 -0.80
CA PHE A 231 -15.58 6.19 -0.92
C PHE A 231 -15.33 4.69 -0.86
N PHE A 232 -15.89 4.01 0.15
CA PHE A 232 -15.72 2.56 0.32
C PHE A 232 -16.32 1.79 -0.86
N ALA A 233 -17.47 2.21 -1.39
CA ALA A 233 -18.08 1.62 -2.57
C ALA A 233 -17.20 1.83 -3.83
N ALA A 234 -16.60 3.02 -3.99
CA ALA A 234 -15.69 3.31 -5.08
C ALA A 234 -14.41 2.46 -4.99
N MET A 235 -13.80 2.35 -3.80
CA MET A 235 -12.66 1.46 -3.56
C MET A 235 -13.01 0.01 -3.86
N LEU A 236 -14.15 -0.48 -3.37
CA LEU A 236 -14.57 -1.86 -3.61
C LEU A 236 -14.72 -2.16 -5.10
N THR A 237 -15.35 -1.23 -5.82
CA THR A 237 -15.50 -1.31 -7.28
C THR A 237 -14.14 -1.30 -7.98
N PHE A 238 -13.22 -0.44 -7.55
CA PHE A 238 -11.85 -0.38 -8.07
C PHE A 238 -11.12 -1.71 -7.89
N TRP A 239 -11.15 -2.28 -6.68
CA TRP A 239 -10.43 -3.52 -6.35
C TRP A 239 -10.99 -4.74 -7.07
N ILE A 240 -12.31 -4.90 -7.12
CA ILE A 240 -12.96 -5.97 -7.89
C ILE A 240 -12.60 -5.85 -9.37
N SER A 241 -12.68 -4.64 -9.92
CA SER A 241 -12.40 -4.41 -11.34
C SER A 241 -10.92 -4.63 -11.68
N ASN A 242 -9.99 -4.15 -10.83
CA ASN A 242 -8.55 -4.40 -10.95
C ASN A 242 -8.25 -5.90 -10.96
N SER A 243 -8.87 -6.62 -10.04
CA SER A 243 -8.75 -8.05 -9.93
C SER A 243 -9.22 -8.79 -11.19
N VAL A 244 -10.33 -8.34 -11.80
CA VAL A 244 -10.90 -8.95 -13.01
C VAL A 244 -10.05 -8.64 -14.24
N VAL A 245 -9.57 -7.41 -14.38
CA VAL A 245 -8.68 -7.01 -15.48
C VAL A 245 -7.41 -7.83 -15.45
N LEU A 246 -6.74 -7.96 -14.29
CA LEU A 246 -5.50 -8.73 -14.17
C LEU A 246 -5.70 -10.21 -14.55
N THR A 247 -6.71 -10.86 -13.97
CA THR A 247 -6.97 -12.30 -14.20
C THR A 247 -7.35 -12.61 -15.65
N ILE A 248 -8.21 -11.80 -16.27
CA ILE A 248 -8.58 -11.99 -17.68
C ILE A 248 -7.39 -11.64 -18.59
N ALA A 249 -6.59 -10.62 -18.28
CA ALA A 249 -5.39 -10.28 -19.05
C ALA A 249 -4.40 -11.44 -19.08
N ASP A 250 -4.16 -12.08 -17.93
CA ASP A 250 -3.29 -13.25 -17.84
C ASP A 250 -3.84 -14.42 -18.66
N ALA A 251 -5.14 -14.72 -18.56
CA ALA A 251 -5.78 -15.76 -19.35
C ALA A 251 -5.68 -15.49 -20.87
N ILE A 252 -5.87 -14.24 -21.30
CA ILE A 252 -5.68 -13.81 -22.70
C ILE A 252 -4.21 -13.99 -23.10
N CYS A 253 -3.26 -13.62 -22.24
CA CYS A 253 -1.83 -13.76 -22.52
C CYS A 253 -1.44 -15.23 -22.75
N PHE A 254 -1.87 -16.14 -21.87
CA PHE A 254 -1.65 -17.58 -22.06
C PHE A 254 -2.27 -18.10 -23.36
N THR A 255 -3.50 -17.66 -23.68
CA THR A 255 -4.16 -18.03 -24.94
C THR A 255 -3.40 -17.54 -26.17
N LEU A 256 -2.78 -16.35 -26.12
CA LEU A 256 -2.00 -15.79 -27.22
C LEU A 256 -0.63 -16.47 -27.41
N LEU A 257 -0.06 -16.99 -26.32
CA LEU A 257 1.23 -17.70 -26.30
C LEU A 257 1.13 -19.14 -26.81
N GLU A 258 -0.07 -19.73 -26.82
CA GLU A 258 -0.31 -21.10 -27.30
C GLU A 258 0.64 -22.10 -26.60
N ASP A 259 1.55 -22.75 -27.32
CA ASP A 259 2.46 -23.75 -26.73
C ASP A 259 3.66 -23.14 -25.97
N GLU A 260 3.93 -21.84 -26.10
CA GLU A 260 5.11 -21.17 -25.52
C GLU A 260 4.83 -20.52 -24.14
N HIS A 261 4.15 -21.25 -23.25
CA HIS A 261 3.74 -20.76 -21.93
C HIS A 261 4.92 -20.27 -21.06
N GLU A 262 6.11 -20.80 -21.26
CA GLU A 262 7.34 -20.39 -20.57
C GLU A 262 7.73 -18.93 -20.82
N LYS A 263 7.23 -18.31 -21.91
CA LYS A 263 7.48 -16.89 -22.24
C LYS A 263 6.48 -15.93 -21.58
N TYR A 264 5.59 -16.40 -20.71
CA TYR A 264 4.65 -15.55 -19.97
C TYR A 264 5.37 -14.46 -19.17
N GLY A 265 6.43 -14.83 -18.45
CA GLY A 265 7.26 -13.87 -17.69
C GLY A 265 7.82 -12.75 -18.59
N GLU A 266 8.13 -13.06 -19.86
CA GLU A 266 8.61 -12.06 -20.80
C GLU A 266 7.55 -11.03 -21.21
N GLN A 267 6.28 -11.39 -21.13
CA GLN A 267 5.18 -10.46 -21.39
C GLN A 267 4.89 -9.65 -20.13
N ARG A 268 4.84 -10.33 -18.98
CA ARG A 268 4.49 -9.74 -17.69
C ARG A 268 5.51 -8.72 -17.19
N MET A 269 6.79 -8.86 -17.56
CA MET A 269 7.85 -7.90 -17.19
C MET A 269 7.56 -6.47 -17.67
N PHE A 270 6.80 -6.29 -18.76
CA PHE A 270 6.42 -4.96 -19.24
C PHE A 270 5.55 -4.22 -18.22
N GLY A 271 4.82 -4.95 -17.36
CA GLY A 271 4.11 -4.38 -16.23
C GLY A 271 5.04 -3.79 -15.17
N ALA A 272 6.10 -4.52 -14.79
CA ALA A 272 7.12 -4.01 -13.86
C ALA A 272 7.84 -2.79 -14.44
N LEU A 273 8.13 -2.80 -15.75
CA LEU A 273 8.71 -1.65 -16.44
C LEU A 273 7.80 -0.41 -16.39
N GLY A 274 6.51 -0.58 -16.68
CA GLY A 274 5.51 0.49 -16.59
C GLY A 274 5.38 1.06 -15.18
N TRP A 275 5.34 0.18 -14.18
CA TRP A 275 5.29 0.56 -12.77
C TRP A 275 6.51 1.37 -12.36
N GLY A 276 7.73 0.88 -12.64
CA GLY A 276 8.97 1.55 -12.23
C GLY A 276 9.17 2.91 -12.87
N ILE A 277 8.86 3.08 -14.17
CA ILE A 277 9.01 4.37 -14.86
C ILE A 277 8.00 5.39 -14.33
N PHE A 278 6.72 5.03 -14.24
CA PHE A 278 5.68 5.97 -13.83
C PHE A 278 5.69 6.24 -12.31
N SER A 279 6.30 5.37 -11.50
CA SER A 279 6.61 5.66 -10.09
C SER A 279 7.52 6.88 -9.96
N ALA A 280 8.65 6.88 -10.66
CA ALA A 280 9.59 8.00 -10.63
C ALA A 280 8.97 9.30 -11.17
N VAL A 281 8.24 9.21 -12.28
CA VAL A 281 7.56 10.37 -12.89
C VAL A 281 6.51 10.95 -11.95
N SER A 282 5.64 10.11 -11.39
CA SER A 282 4.57 10.56 -10.48
C SER A 282 5.14 11.16 -9.20
N GLY A 283 6.16 10.53 -8.61
CA GLY A 283 6.88 11.04 -7.44
C GLY A 283 7.51 12.42 -7.67
N TYR A 284 8.33 12.55 -8.71
CA TYR A 284 9.02 13.80 -9.04
C TYR A 284 8.06 14.95 -9.31
N VAL A 285 7.06 14.74 -10.18
CA VAL A 285 6.12 15.81 -10.55
C VAL A 285 5.25 16.21 -9.36
N THR A 286 4.89 15.27 -8.48
CA THR A 286 4.12 15.59 -7.27
C THR A 286 4.91 16.50 -6.33
N ASP A 287 6.20 16.25 -6.13
CA ASP A 287 7.05 17.14 -5.33
C ASP A 287 7.22 18.53 -5.96
N VAL A 288 7.43 18.60 -7.28
CA VAL A 288 7.53 19.88 -8.02
C VAL A 288 6.24 20.68 -7.90
N LEU A 289 5.07 20.05 -8.11
CA LEU A 289 3.78 20.73 -8.04
C LEU A 289 3.36 21.13 -6.62
N THR A 290 3.88 20.43 -5.59
CA THR A 290 3.56 20.72 -4.19
C THR A 290 4.48 21.76 -3.56
N GLY A 291 5.62 22.10 -4.20
CA GLY A 291 6.50 23.17 -3.75
C GLY A 291 7.02 23.01 -2.31
N GLY A 292 7.14 21.76 -1.82
CA GLY A 292 7.53 21.47 -0.44
C GLY A 292 6.43 21.63 0.62
N SER A 293 5.16 21.78 0.22
CA SER A 293 4.02 21.68 1.13
C SER A 293 3.98 20.32 1.85
N LEU A 294 3.57 20.32 3.13
CA LEU A 294 3.30 19.10 3.90
C LEU A 294 2.09 18.34 3.35
N VAL A 295 1.10 19.09 2.86
CA VAL A 295 -0.09 18.52 2.22
C VAL A 295 0.22 18.32 0.76
N LYS A 296 0.18 17.07 0.31
CA LYS A 296 0.51 16.73 -1.06
C LYS A 296 -0.72 16.87 -1.96
N ASN A 297 -0.46 17.31 -3.19
CA ASN A 297 -1.47 17.50 -4.22
C ASN A 297 -1.53 16.21 -5.06
N TYR A 298 -2.51 15.37 -4.78
CA TYR A 298 -2.70 14.11 -5.49
C TYR A 298 -3.45 14.28 -6.82
N TYR A 299 -4.00 15.46 -7.17
CA TYR A 299 -4.78 15.63 -8.40
C TYR A 299 -3.99 15.17 -9.64
N PHE A 300 -2.70 15.54 -9.72
CA PHE A 300 -1.83 15.11 -10.81
C PHE A 300 -1.73 13.58 -10.93
N ILE A 301 -1.55 12.89 -9.80
CA ILE A 301 -1.43 11.43 -9.74
C ILE A 301 -2.71 10.77 -10.27
N PHE A 302 -3.88 11.23 -9.81
CA PHE A 302 -5.17 10.70 -10.27
C PHE A 302 -5.41 10.96 -11.76
N PHE A 303 -5.11 12.17 -12.25
CA PHE A 303 -5.26 12.48 -13.69
C PHE A 303 -4.28 11.69 -14.56
N LEU A 304 -3.05 11.48 -14.10
CA LEU A 304 -2.07 10.63 -14.77
C LEU A 304 -2.58 9.19 -14.86
N ALA A 305 -3.09 8.64 -13.77
CA ALA A 305 -3.64 7.29 -13.74
C ALA A 305 -4.83 7.11 -14.68
N ILE A 306 -5.80 8.04 -14.64
CA ILE A 306 -6.97 8.04 -15.54
C ILE A 306 -6.52 8.08 -17.01
N SER A 307 -5.56 8.95 -17.34
CA SER A 307 -5.02 9.05 -18.70
C SER A 307 -4.39 7.75 -19.16
N LEU A 308 -3.60 7.10 -18.31
CA LEU A 308 -2.98 5.80 -18.61
C LEU A 308 -4.01 4.67 -18.74
N PHE A 309 -5.06 4.66 -17.93
CA PHE A 309 -6.15 3.69 -18.07
C PHE A 309 -6.97 3.89 -19.34
N ILE A 310 -7.20 5.13 -19.77
CA ILE A 310 -7.85 5.42 -21.06
C ILE A 310 -6.99 4.90 -22.22
N VAL A 311 -5.68 5.17 -22.20
CA VAL A 311 -4.75 4.62 -23.20
C VAL A 311 -4.77 3.09 -23.18
N ASN A 312 -4.75 2.48 -21.99
CA ASN A 312 -4.85 1.04 -21.84
C ASN A 312 -6.15 0.47 -22.45
N LEU A 313 -7.31 1.10 -22.24
CA LEU A 313 -8.57 0.66 -22.86
C LEU A 313 -8.53 0.69 -24.39
N ILE A 314 -7.87 1.69 -24.98
CA ILE A 314 -7.66 1.76 -26.43
C ILE A 314 -6.79 0.59 -26.91
N VAL A 315 -5.72 0.26 -26.16
CA VAL A 315 -4.87 -0.89 -26.44
C VAL A 315 -5.66 -2.20 -26.33
N CYS A 316 -6.45 -2.37 -25.27
CA CYS A 316 -7.30 -3.54 -25.04
C CYS A 316 -8.28 -3.80 -26.20
N TYR A 317 -8.68 -2.76 -26.94
CA TYR A 317 -9.64 -2.89 -28.04
C TYR A 317 -9.03 -3.63 -29.20
N ARG A 318 -7.74 -3.40 -29.43
CA ARG A 318 -6.91 -4.02 -30.46
C ARG A 318 -6.49 -5.45 -30.13
N ILE A 319 -6.76 -5.96 -28.92
CA ILE A 319 -6.43 -7.33 -28.56
C ILE A 319 -7.46 -8.28 -29.20
N GLU A 320 -6.99 -9.14 -30.08
CA GLU A 320 -7.76 -10.19 -30.73
C GLU A 320 -7.33 -11.54 -30.18
N TYR A 321 -8.28 -12.31 -29.62
CA TYR A 321 -8.04 -13.66 -29.14
C TYR A 321 -9.32 -14.50 -29.28
N VAL A 322 -9.15 -15.82 -29.29
CA VAL A 322 -10.25 -16.78 -29.34
C VAL A 322 -10.42 -17.38 -27.96
N GLN A 323 -11.59 -17.21 -27.35
CA GLN A 323 -11.89 -17.77 -26.04
C GLN A 323 -11.95 -19.31 -26.11
N PRO A 324 -11.13 -20.05 -25.32
CA PRO A 324 -11.17 -21.50 -25.31
C PRO A 324 -12.44 -22.05 -24.64
N LEU A 325 -12.81 -23.30 -24.96
CA LEU A 325 -13.93 -23.99 -24.34
C LEU A 325 -13.58 -24.38 -22.89
N SER A 326 -14.39 -23.96 -21.93
CA SER A 326 -14.21 -24.28 -20.51
C SER A 326 -14.49 -25.78 -20.24
N SER A 327 -13.60 -26.44 -19.48
CA SER A 327 -13.79 -27.82 -19.04
C SER A 327 -14.74 -27.89 -17.83
N LYS A 328 -15.67 -28.85 -17.83
CA LYS A 328 -16.78 -28.91 -16.87
C LYS A 328 -16.47 -29.65 -15.55
N GLN A 329 -15.27 -30.18 -15.37
CA GLN A 329 -14.87 -30.98 -14.20
C GLN A 329 -13.65 -30.34 -13.56
N LEU A 330 -13.86 -29.52 -12.52
CA LEU A 330 -12.81 -28.71 -11.89
C LEU A 330 -12.83 -28.74 -10.36
N LEU A 331 -13.99 -28.89 -9.73
CA LEU A 331 -14.11 -28.75 -8.27
C LEU A 331 -13.86 -30.05 -7.49
N LYS A 332 -14.19 -31.21 -8.07
CA LYS A 332 -14.09 -32.51 -7.38
C LYS A 332 -12.63 -32.98 -7.29
N ASP A 333 -11.84 -32.73 -8.33
CA ASP A 333 -10.44 -33.19 -8.43
C ASP A 333 -9.48 -32.34 -7.57
N VAL A 334 -9.88 -31.13 -7.19
CA VAL A 334 -9.07 -30.23 -6.35
C VAL A 334 -9.30 -30.50 -4.86
N ALA A 335 -10.46 -31.04 -4.48
CA ALA A 335 -10.81 -31.34 -3.08
C ALA A 335 -9.88 -32.42 -2.46
N GLU A 336 -9.47 -33.41 -3.26
CA GLU A 336 -8.59 -34.50 -2.82
C GLU A 336 -7.14 -34.03 -2.56
N VAL A 337 -6.72 -32.93 -3.19
CA VAL A 337 -5.35 -32.38 -3.08
C VAL A 337 -5.11 -31.65 -1.76
N PHE A 338 -6.17 -31.16 -1.10
CA PHE A 338 -6.08 -30.44 0.18
C PHE A 338 -5.63 -31.32 1.36
N LEU A 339 -5.59 -32.64 1.20
CA LEU A 339 -5.15 -33.57 2.24
C LEU A 339 -3.64 -33.88 2.17
N ASP A 340 -2.93 -33.44 1.14
CA ASP A 340 -1.47 -33.59 1.09
C ASP A 340 -0.79 -32.54 1.98
N ILE A 341 0.01 -33.02 2.93
CA ILE A 341 0.81 -32.19 3.84
C ILE A 341 1.69 -31.17 3.10
N LYS A 342 2.21 -31.50 1.90
CA LYS A 342 3.02 -30.58 1.08
C LYS A 342 2.21 -29.36 0.63
N VAL A 343 0.95 -29.58 0.26
CA VAL A 343 0.03 -28.53 -0.19
C VAL A 343 -0.34 -27.63 0.99
N ILE A 344 -0.60 -28.22 2.16
CA ILE A 344 -0.88 -27.46 3.38
C ILE A 344 0.31 -26.57 3.77
N VAL A 345 1.53 -27.12 3.80
CA VAL A 345 2.75 -26.35 4.11
C VAL A 345 2.96 -25.22 3.10
N PHE A 346 2.71 -25.49 1.82
CA PHE A 346 2.79 -24.48 0.77
C PHE A 346 1.74 -23.37 0.91
N PHE A 347 0.50 -23.69 1.27
CA PHE A 347 -0.52 -22.66 1.51
C PHE A 347 -0.23 -21.82 2.75
N ILE A 348 0.27 -22.41 3.83
CA ILE A 348 0.75 -21.65 5.00
C ILE A 348 1.88 -20.71 4.57
N TRP A 349 2.82 -21.20 3.75
CA TRP A 349 3.87 -20.36 3.18
C TRP A 349 3.30 -19.19 2.34
N CYS A 350 2.31 -19.42 1.48
CA CYS A 350 1.62 -18.38 0.71
C CYS A 350 0.92 -17.35 1.60
N ILE A 351 0.28 -17.77 2.70
CA ILE A 351 -0.35 -16.86 3.67
C ILE A 351 0.71 -15.98 4.33
N CYS A 352 1.81 -16.57 4.79
CA CYS A 352 2.92 -15.83 5.39
C CYS A 352 3.52 -14.83 4.40
N MET A 353 3.71 -15.23 3.14
CA MET A 353 4.19 -14.33 2.09
C MET A 353 3.23 -13.16 1.88
N GLY A 354 1.94 -13.42 1.70
CA GLY A 354 0.93 -12.37 1.53
C GLY A 354 0.87 -11.41 2.72
N ALA A 355 0.99 -11.94 3.95
CA ALA A 355 0.97 -11.12 5.15
C ALA A 355 2.17 -10.18 5.25
N ASN A 356 3.37 -10.62 4.88
CA ASN A 356 4.55 -9.76 4.85
C ASN A 356 4.48 -8.74 3.70
N SER A 357 4.04 -9.15 2.50
CA SER A 357 3.85 -8.24 1.36
C SER A 357 2.87 -7.11 1.66
N ALA A 358 1.79 -7.40 2.39
CA ALA A 358 0.82 -6.38 2.81
C ALA A 358 1.46 -5.25 3.61
N VAL A 359 2.36 -5.58 4.54
CA VAL A 359 3.01 -4.58 5.39
C VAL A 359 3.87 -3.64 4.57
N ILE A 360 4.59 -4.18 3.58
CA ILE A 360 5.40 -3.38 2.64
C ILE A 360 4.49 -2.48 1.82
N TRP A 361 3.54 -3.07 1.09
CA TRP A 361 2.72 -2.35 0.13
C TRP A 361 1.89 -1.25 0.78
N GLN A 362 1.48 -1.44 2.04
CA GLN A 362 0.63 -0.50 2.73
C GLN A 362 1.39 0.54 3.56
N PHE A 363 2.45 0.13 4.25
CA PHE A 363 3.08 0.94 5.31
C PHE A 363 4.53 1.35 5.04
N LEU A 364 5.16 0.92 3.93
CA LEU A 364 6.52 1.34 3.59
C LEU A 364 6.60 2.86 3.36
N TYR A 365 5.66 3.42 2.59
CA TYR A 365 5.61 4.87 2.36
C TYR A 365 5.39 5.63 3.67
N TRP A 366 4.55 5.08 4.55
CA TRP A 366 4.30 5.66 5.86
C TRP A 366 5.56 5.67 6.72
N LEU A 367 6.37 4.60 6.66
CA LEU A 367 7.66 4.52 7.35
C LEU A 367 8.65 5.54 6.79
N ILE A 368 8.76 5.66 5.46
CA ILE A 368 9.65 6.63 4.80
C ILE A 368 9.28 8.06 5.21
N GLU A 369 7.98 8.40 5.15
CA GLU A 369 7.47 9.68 5.61
C GLU A 369 7.78 9.91 7.09
N ASP A 370 7.45 8.95 7.96
CA ASP A 370 7.65 9.09 9.41
C ASP A 370 9.14 9.22 9.79
N LEU A 371 10.06 8.56 9.07
CA LEU A 371 11.51 8.73 9.26
C LEU A 371 12.02 10.10 8.79
N LEU A 372 11.47 10.61 7.68
CA LEU A 372 11.78 11.96 7.18
C LEU A 372 11.33 13.04 8.15
N LEU A 373 10.20 12.83 8.85
CA LEU A 373 9.70 13.75 9.87
C LEU A 373 10.61 13.86 11.10
N VAL A 374 11.29 12.77 11.49
CA VAL A 374 12.03 12.68 12.75
C VAL A 374 13.54 12.92 12.59
N ASN A 375 14.18 12.39 11.55
CA ASN A 375 15.64 12.20 11.54
C ASN A 375 16.44 13.12 10.60
N THR A 376 15.79 13.94 9.75
CA THR A 376 16.52 14.60 8.65
C THR A 376 16.39 16.12 8.64
N LYS A 377 17.47 16.80 8.22
CA LYS A 377 17.51 18.24 7.91
C LYS A 377 16.31 18.61 7.02
N CYS A 378 15.72 19.78 7.28
CA CYS A 378 14.44 20.21 6.70
C CYS A 378 14.39 20.19 5.14
N ASP A 379 15.55 20.17 4.49
CA ASP A 379 15.69 20.16 3.02
C ASP A 379 15.19 18.88 2.34
N LEU A 380 15.18 17.72 3.03
CA LEU A 380 14.73 16.47 2.39
C LEU A 380 13.20 16.39 2.20
N LYS A 381 12.43 17.25 2.85
CA LYS A 381 10.96 17.34 2.69
C LYS A 381 10.53 17.62 1.25
N TYR A 382 11.37 18.33 0.50
CA TYR A 382 11.11 18.66 -0.90
C TYR A 382 11.17 17.46 -1.85
N TYR A 383 11.73 16.33 -1.42
CA TYR A 383 12.00 15.16 -2.26
C TYR A 383 11.34 13.88 -1.75
N VAL A 384 10.39 13.97 -0.82
CA VAL A 384 9.75 12.79 -0.19
C VAL A 384 9.08 11.90 -1.24
N LYS A 385 8.24 12.47 -2.12
CA LYS A 385 7.52 11.69 -3.14
C LYS A 385 8.43 11.23 -4.26
N THR A 386 9.47 12.00 -4.56
CA THR A 386 10.54 11.63 -5.48
C THR A 386 11.29 10.40 -4.96
N LEU A 387 11.64 10.36 -3.68
CA LEU A 387 12.28 9.22 -3.04
C LEU A 387 11.37 7.98 -3.08
N GLU A 388 10.10 8.11 -2.69
CA GLU A 388 9.12 7.03 -2.80
C GLU A 388 9.00 6.47 -4.22
N GLY A 389 8.95 7.36 -5.22
CA GLY A 389 8.94 6.98 -6.63
C GLY A 389 10.21 6.23 -7.06
N LEU A 390 11.38 6.68 -6.62
CA LEU A 390 12.67 6.02 -6.91
C LEU A 390 12.80 4.67 -6.19
N VAL A 391 12.33 4.56 -4.96
CA VAL A 391 12.24 3.30 -4.20
C VAL A 391 11.49 2.26 -5.03
N GLN A 392 10.31 2.61 -5.55
CA GLN A 392 9.54 1.72 -6.43
C GLN A 392 10.25 1.41 -7.78
N THR A 393 10.99 2.36 -8.35
CA THR A 393 11.79 2.11 -9.55
C THR A 393 12.90 1.10 -9.30
N PHE A 394 13.63 1.24 -8.19
CA PHE A 394 14.69 0.30 -7.78
C PHE A 394 14.10 -1.07 -7.48
N GLU A 395 13.00 -1.10 -6.73
CA GLU A 395 12.22 -2.28 -6.39
C GLU A 395 11.85 -3.12 -7.62
N THR A 396 11.28 -2.48 -8.65
CA THR A 396 10.72 -3.16 -9.82
C THR A 396 11.73 -3.38 -10.94
N ILE A 397 12.47 -2.35 -11.36
CA ILE A 397 13.37 -2.45 -12.53
C ILE A 397 14.67 -3.16 -12.16
N LEU A 398 15.25 -2.85 -11.00
CA LEU A 398 16.55 -3.38 -10.59
C LEU A 398 16.41 -4.63 -9.69
N GLY A 399 15.35 -4.71 -8.88
CA GLY A 399 15.05 -5.87 -8.05
C GLY A 399 14.27 -6.94 -8.81
N GLU A 400 13.03 -6.66 -9.19
CA GLU A 400 12.08 -7.68 -9.67
C GLU A 400 12.47 -8.28 -11.05
N ILE A 401 12.76 -7.43 -12.05
CA ILE A 401 13.01 -7.90 -13.43
C ILE A 401 14.18 -8.89 -13.52
N PRO A 402 15.38 -8.64 -12.97
CA PRO A 402 16.49 -9.59 -13.05
C PRO A 402 16.16 -10.95 -12.43
N PHE A 403 15.47 -10.95 -11.29
CA PHE A 403 15.10 -12.17 -10.58
C PHE A 403 14.06 -13.00 -11.31
N PHE A 404 13.13 -12.39 -12.07
CA PHE A 404 12.26 -13.16 -12.96
C PHE A 404 13.03 -13.96 -14.01
N PHE A 405 14.05 -13.37 -14.63
CA PHE A 405 14.85 -14.08 -15.65
C PHE A 405 15.69 -15.23 -15.09
N ILE A 406 16.21 -15.10 -13.87
CA ILE A 406 17.08 -16.12 -13.27
C ILE A 406 16.32 -17.12 -12.39
N SER A 407 15.04 -16.88 -12.09
CA SER A 407 14.20 -17.70 -11.21
C SER A 407 14.24 -19.20 -11.55
N GLY A 408 14.08 -19.56 -12.82
CA GLY A 408 14.12 -20.95 -13.27
C GLY A 408 15.46 -21.65 -13.00
N LYS A 409 16.59 -20.93 -13.16
CA LYS A 409 17.93 -21.45 -12.84
C LYS A 409 18.10 -21.66 -11.34
N ILE A 410 17.54 -20.77 -10.53
CA ILE A 410 17.57 -20.88 -9.07
C ILE A 410 16.77 -22.11 -8.64
N PHE A 411 15.53 -22.26 -9.11
CA PHE A 411 14.70 -23.42 -8.75
C PHE A 411 15.30 -24.74 -9.22
N ALA A 412 15.95 -24.78 -10.38
CA ALA A 412 16.67 -25.96 -10.84
C ALA A 412 17.90 -26.30 -9.98
N SER A 413 18.57 -25.30 -9.41
CA SER A 413 19.78 -25.48 -8.60
C SER A 413 19.48 -25.88 -7.15
N ILE A 414 18.59 -25.15 -6.48
CA ILE A 414 18.31 -25.35 -5.05
C ILE A 414 17.00 -26.08 -4.76
N GLY A 415 16.11 -26.23 -5.74
CA GLY A 415 14.76 -26.79 -5.58
C GLY A 415 13.76 -25.79 -4.98
N HIS A 416 12.47 -25.99 -5.25
CA HIS A 416 11.40 -25.08 -4.79
C HIS A 416 11.32 -24.94 -3.27
N ASN A 417 11.45 -26.04 -2.51
CA ASN A 417 11.31 -26.01 -1.05
C ASN A 417 12.42 -25.17 -0.37
N ASN A 418 13.66 -25.25 -0.87
CA ASN A 418 14.75 -24.41 -0.36
C ASN A 418 14.59 -22.97 -0.83
N ALA A 419 14.15 -22.76 -2.07
CA ALA A 419 13.85 -21.42 -2.58
C ALA A 419 12.78 -20.72 -1.74
N MET A 420 11.71 -21.41 -1.33
CA MET A 420 10.70 -20.88 -0.41
C MET A 420 11.28 -20.37 0.91
N SER A 421 12.27 -21.08 1.48
CA SER A 421 12.96 -20.66 2.71
C SER A 421 13.86 -19.45 2.46
N LEU A 422 14.57 -19.42 1.33
CA LEU A 422 15.42 -18.31 0.91
C LEU A 422 14.61 -17.01 0.73
N ILE A 423 13.39 -17.11 0.17
CA ILE A 423 12.50 -15.98 -0.06
C ILE A 423 12.08 -15.32 1.27
N ILE A 424 11.59 -16.12 2.23
CA ILE A 424 11.18 -15.55 3.54
C ILE A 424 12.38 -15.00 4.30
N LEU A 425 13.55 -15.61 4.16
CA LEU A 425 14.80 -15.08 4.71
C LEU A 425 15.15 -13.72 4.10
N GLY A 426 14.96 -13.54 2.79
CA GLY A 426 15.09 -12.25 2.10
C GLY A 426 14.23 -11.17 2.73
N ILE A 427 12.94 -11.49 2.96
CA ILE A 427 11.99 -10.58 3.61
C ILE A 427 12.43 -10.22 5.02
N ALA A 428 12.87 -11.21 5.80
CA ALA A 428 13.34 -10.99 7.16
C ALA A 428 14.55 -10.05 7.21
N ILE A 429 15.50 -10.22 6.28
CA ILE A 429 16.66 -9.34 6.13
C ILE A 429 16.21 -7.93 5.73
N ARG A 430 15.35 -7.80 4.72
CA ARG A 430 14.81 -6.51 4.26
C ARG A 430 14.12 -5.74 5.39
N PHE A 431 13.27 -6.41 6.18
CA PHE A 431 12.63 -5.80 7.34
C PHE A 431 13.62 -5.40 8.42
N THR A 432 14.64 -6.22 8.69
CA THR A 432 15.71 -5.85 9.63
C THR A 432 16.42 -4.59 9.16
N LEU A 433 16.76 -4.51 7.86
CA LEU A 433 17.44 -3.36 7.28
C LEU A 433 16.60 -2.08 7.42
N TYR A 434 15.27 -2.13 7.21
CA TYR A 434 14.40 -0.97 7.43
C TYR A 434 14.47 -0.41 8.86
N THR A 435 14.69 -1.26 9.87
CA THR A 435 14.73 -0.81 11.28
C THR A 435 15.99 -0.03 11.64
N VAL A 436 17.06 -0.13 10.83
CA VAL A 436 18.34 0.54 11.07
C VAL A 436 18.59 1.72 10.14
N ILE A 437 17.68 1.99 9.20
CA ILE A 437 17.80 3.13 8.28
C ILE A 437 17.55 4.44 9.04
N SER A 438 18.59 5.27 9.16
CA SER A 438 18.47 6.64 9.64
C SER A 438 18.38 7.66 8.50
N ASN A 439 19.16 7.46 7.42
CA ASN A 439 19.10 8.30 6.23
C ASN A 439 18.18 7.63 5.16
N PRO A 440 17.05 8.25 4.78
CA PRO A 440 16.05 7.66 3.90
C PRO A 440 16.55 7.26 2.50
N TRP A 441 17.67 7.81 2.02
CA TRP A 441 18.24 7.37 0.73
C TRP A 441 18.75 5.92 0.75
N TRP A 442 18.97 5.34 1.94
CA TRP A 442 19.33 3.93 2.09
C TRP A 442 18.18 2.96 1.81
N PHE A 443 16.93 3.43 1.66
CA PHE A 443 15.86 2.57 1.17
C PHE A 443 16.18 2.05 -0.24
N LEU A 444 16.79 2.85 -1.13
CA LEU A 444 17.08 2.48 -2.51
C LEU A 444 17.88 1.16 -2.67
N PRO A 445 19.06 0.98 -2.06
CA PRO A 445 19.78 -0.29 -2.14
C PRO A 445 19.08 -1.43 -1.40
N VAL A 446 18.32 -1.14 -0.34
CA VAL A 446 17.55 -2.17 0.39
C VAL A 446 16.41 -2.72 -0.47
N GLU A 447 15.78 -1.89 -1.31
CA GLU A 447 14.72 -2.32 -2.23
C GLU A 447 15.19 -3.34 -3.29
N LEU A 448 16.48 -3.48 -3.54
CA LEU A 448 16.98 -4.53 -4.43
C LEU A 448 16.66 -5.95 -3.91
N PHE A 449 16.49 -6.10 -2.59
CA PHE A 449 16.03 -7.36 -1.99
C PHE A 449 14.61 -7.75 -2.43
N ASN A 450 13.82 -6.81 -2.96
CA ASN A 450 12.51 -7.12 -3.52
C ASN A 450 12.55 -8.14 -4.66
N GLY A 451 13.67 -8.23 -5.39
CA GLY A 451 13.86 -9.29 -6.37
C GLY A 451 13.79 -10.69 -5.76
N ILE A 452 14.35 -10.87 -4.56
CA ILE A 452 14.28 -12.11 -3.79
C ILE A 452 12.88 -12.30 -3.22
N ASP A 453 12.28 -11.23 -2.68
CA ASP A 453 11.02 -11.33 -1.96
C ASP A 453 9.82 -11.53 -2.89
N VAL A 454 9.66 -10.66 -3.88
CA VAL A 454 8.48 -10.58 -4.75
C VAL A 454 8.76 -11.25 -6.09
N GLY A 455 9.91 -10.96 -6.71
CA GLY A 455 10.27 -11.54 -8.01
C GLY A 455 10.35 -13.08 -7.97
N LEU A 456 11.13 -13.63 -7.03
CA LEU A 456 11.20 -15.09 -6.87
C LEU A 456 9.92 -15.69 -6.30
N SER A 457 9.18 -15.00 -5.42
CA SER A 457 7.97 -15.60 -4.83
C SER A 457 6.85 -15.78 -5.83
N PHE A 458 6.58 -14.81 -6.71
CA PHE A 458 5.57 -14.99 -7.76
C PHE A 458 5.93 -16.12 -8.71
N ALA A 459 7.20 -16.21 -9.11
CA ALA A 459 7.69 -17.31 -9.95
C ALA A 459 7.61 -18.67 -9.21
N CYS A 460 7.94 -18.70 -7.91
CA CYS A 460 7.90 -19.91 -7.09
C CYS A 460 6.45 -20.38 -6.89
N MET A 461 5.52 -19.47 -6.58
CA MET A 461 4.10 -19.76 -6.43
C MET A 461 3.53 -20.38 -7.69
N ALA A 462 3.73 -19.76 -8.85
CA ALA A 462 3.20 -20.25 -10.12
C ALA A 462 3.82 -21.60 -10.51
N SER A 463 5.15 -21.74 -10.39
CA SER A 463 5.87 -22.96 -10.77
C SER A 463 5.56 -24.13 -9.84
N TYR A 464 5.54 -23.90 -8.52
CA TYR A 464 5.27 -24.95 -7.54
C TYR A 464 3.80 -25.39 -7.58
N ALA A 465 2.86 -24.45 -7.75
CA ALA A 465 1.45 -24.77 -7.96
C ALA A 465 1.24 -25.72 -9.13
N SER A 466 1.88 -25.45 -10.27
CA SER A 466 1.81 -26.34 -11.44
C SER A 466 2.48 -27.69 -11.21
N PHE A 467 3.52 -27.74 -10.38
CA PHE A 467 4.27 -28.96 -10.06
C PHE A 467 3.50 -29.93 -9.16
N ILE A 468 2.76 -29.40 -8.17
CA ILE A 468 1.99 -30.22 -7.22
C ILE A 468 0.56 -30.51 -7.69
N ALA A 469 0.07 -29.79 -8.71
CA ALA A 469 -1.28 -29.96 -9.23
C ALA A 469 -1.46 -31.32 -9.94
N PRO A 470 -2.56 -32.05 -9.70
CA PRO A 470 -2.95 -33.18 -10.52
C PRO A 470 -3.03 -32.83 -12.01
N PRO A 471 -2.78 -33.80 -12.92
CA PRO A 471 -2.91 -33.59 -14.36
C PRO A 471 -4.24 -32.94 -14.73
N GLY A 472 -4.20 -31.81 -15.43
CA GLY A 472 -5.41 -31.07 -15.86
C GLY A 472 -5.96 -30.03 -14.86
N THR A 473 -5.36 -29.87 -13.67
CA THR A 473 -5.84 -28.94 -12.63
C THR A 473 -4.88 -27.78 -12.31
N GLN A 474 -3.84 -27.58 -13.14
CA GLN A 474 -2.78 -26.58 -12.90
C GLN A 474 -3.31 -25.15 -12.76
N ALA A 475 -4.17 -24.72 -13.68
CA ALA A 475 -4.78 -23.39 -13.64
C ALA A 475 -5.62 -23.16 -12.37
N THR A 476 -6.30 -24.21 -11.89
CA THR A 476 -7.10 -24.17 -10.67
C THR A 476 -6.24 -24.05 -9.43
N MET A 477 -5.15 -24.81 -9.37
CA MET A 477 -4.19 -24.71 -8.26
C MET A 477 -3.55 -23.33 -8.22
N GLN A 478 -3.18 -22.75 -9.37
CA GLN A 478 -2.68 -21.38 -9.44
C GLN A 478 -3.72 -20.34 -8.97
N GLY A 479 -4.99 -20.50 -9.37
CA GLY A 479 -6.08 -19.64 -8.91
C GLY A 479 -6.29 -19.72 -7.40
N LEU A 480 -6.19 -20.92 -6.81
CA LEU A 480 -6.28 -21.14 -5.38
C LEU A 480 -5.10 -20.53 -4.62
N VAL A 481 -3.87 -20.67 -5.12
CA VAL A 481 -2.69 -20.02 -4.54
C VAL A 481 -2.86 -18.51 -4.52
N GLY A 482 -3.33 -17.92 -5.62
CA GLY A 482 -3.66 -16.49 -5.68
C GLY A 482 -4.73 -16.11 -4.65
N ALA A 483 -5.76 -16.94 -4.46
CA ALA A 483 -6.80 -16.70 -3.47
C ALA A 483 -6.30 -16.79 -2.01
N VAL A 484 -5.38 -17.70 -1.72
CA VAL A 484 -4.75 -17.84 -0.40
C VAL A 484 -3.81 -16.67 -0.12
N TYR A 485 -2.97 -16.32 -1.09
CA TYR A 485 -2.01 -15.20 -1.00
C TYR A 485 -2.73 -13.84 -0.87
N ASP A 486 -3.62 -13.50 -1.81
CA ASP A 486 -4.32 -12.21 -1.82
C ASP A 486 -5.47 -12.17 -0.80
N GLY A 487 -6.29 -13.23 -0.73
CA GLY A 487 -7.51 -13.24 0.05
C GLY A 487 -7.26 -13.37 1.55
N ILE A 488 -6.37 -14.27 1.96
CA ILE A 488 -6.09 -14.53 3.38
C ILE A 488 -4.81 -13.81 3.82
N GLY A 489 -3.70 -14.04 3.11
CA GLY A 489 -2.39 -13.50 3.47
C GLY A 489 -2.38 -11.97 3.50
N LEU A 490 -2.66 -11.34 2.37
CA LEU A 490 -2.62 -9.89 2.23
C LEU A 490 -3.58 -9.19 3.21
N SER A 491 -4.77 -9.75 3.36
CA SER A 491 -5.81 -9.22 4.25
C SER A 491 -5.40 -9.29 5.72
N MET A 492 -4.88 -10.44 6.15
CA MET A 492 -4.38 -10.61 7.53
C MET A 492 -3.20 -9.69 7.82
N GLY A 493 -2.24 -9.57 6.90
CA GLY A 493 -1.10 -8.67 7.06
C GLY A 493 -1.50 -7.19 7.12
N SER A 494 -2.50 -6.78 6.34
CA SER A 494 -3.02 -5.41 6.35
C SER A 494 -3.66 -5.04 7.68
N LEU A 495 -4.50 -5.93 8.23
CA LEU A 495 -5.14 -5.73 9.53
C LEU A 495 -4.14 -5.68 10.68
N VAL A 496 -3.29 -6.72 10.78
CA VAL A 496 -2.29 -6.83 11.86
C VAL A 496 -1.27 -5.70 11.75
N GLY A 497 -0.81 -5.41 10.53
CA GLY A 497 0.09 -4.29 10.25
C GLY A 497 -0.51 -2.95 10.69
N GLY A 498 -1.78 -2.67 10.38
CA GLY A 498 -2.46 -1.43 10.79
C GLY A 498 -2.58 -1.27 12.31
N ILE A 499 -2.91 -2.35 13.03
CA ILE A 499 -2.97 -2.37 14.50
C ILE A 499 -1.58 -2.14 15.10
N PHE A 500 -0.56 -2.82 14.60
CA PHE A 500 0.81 -2.67 15.08
C PHE A 500 1.35 -1.27 14.81
N TYR A 501 1.08 -0.72 13.63
CA TYR A 501 1.50 0.62 13.26
C TYR A 501 0.86 1.67 14.18
N LYS A 502 -0.42 1.50 14.55
CA LYS A 502 -1.12 2.39 15.49
C LYS A 502 -0.47 2.36 16.88
N ASN A 503 -0.23 1.18 17.41
CA ASN A 503 0.13 1.00 18.82
C ASN A 503 1.65 1.13 19.09
N TYR A 504 2.49 0.81 18.11
CA TYR A 504 3.94 0.72 18.29
C TYR A 504 4.75 1.60 17.32
N GLY A 505 4.10 2.22 16.33
CA GLY A 505 4.75 3.02 15.28
C GLY A 505 5.45 2.19 14.19
N GLY A 506 5.96 2.87 13.16
CA GLY A 506 6.52 2.24 11.97
C GLY A 506 7.73 1.34 12.23
N ILE A 507 8.79 1.85 12.86
CA ILE A 507 10.04 1.11 13.08
C ILE A 507 9.79 -0.20 13.86
N ASN A 508 9.02 -0.13 14.94
CA ASN A 508 8.71 -1.31 15.75
C ASN A 508 7.81 -2.30 15.00
N THR A 509 6.88 -1.82 14.18
CA THR A 509 6.04 -2.69 13.33
C THR A 509 6.92 -3.53 12.40
N PHE A 510 7.81 -2.92 11.63
CA PHE A 510 8.73 -3.64 10.76
C PHE A 510 9.69 -4.57 11.54
N LYS A 511 10.10 -4.18 12.75
CA LYS A 511 10.90 -5.02 13.64
C LYS A 511 10.17 -6.29 14.09
N TYR A 512 8.90 -6.18 14.51
CA TYR A 512 8.11 -7.35 14.90
C TYR A 512 7.84 -8.28 13.72
N PHE A 513 7.54 -7.73 12.54
CA PHE A 513 7.37 -8.51 11.33
C PHE A 513 8.68 -9.17 10.86
N SER A 514 9.84 -8.55 11.11
CA SER A 514 11.14 -9.20 10.91
C SER A 514 11.30 -10.45 11.78
N TYR A 515 11.01 -10.36 13.08
CA TYR A 515 11.07 -11.51 13.99
C TYR A 515 10.09 -12.62 13.58
N PHE A 516 8.89 -12.24 13.15
CA PHE A 516 7.93 -13.17 12.58
C PHE A 516 8.50 -13.88 11.35
N ALA A 517 9.02 -13.15 10.36
CA ALA A 517 9.60 -13.73 9.14
C ALA A 517 10.82 -14.64 9.42
N LEU A 518 11.68 -14.29 10.37
CA LEU A 518 12.78 -15.15 10.81
C LEU A 518 12.25 -16.46 11.43
N THR A 519 11.25 -16.36 12.30
CA THR A 519 10.63 -17.52 12.95
C THR A 519 9.98 -18.43 11.90
N VAL A 520 9.25 -17.87 10.95
CA VAL A 520 8.63 -18.64 9.86
C VAL A 520 9.70 -19.31 9.00
N THR A 521 10.80 -18.63 8.67
CA THR A 521 11.94 -19.22 7.93
C THR A 521 12.47 -20.46 8.65
N VAL A 522 12.78 -20.34 9.95
CA VAL A 522 13.32 -21.43 10.77
C VAL A 522 12.32 -22.59 10.85
N CYS A 523 11.06 -22.31 11.18
CA CYS A 523 10.00 -23.31 11.23
C CYS A 523 9.81 -24.03 9.89
N HIS A 524 9.79 -23.28 8.78
CA HIS A 524 9.66 -23.85 7.44
C HIS A 524 10.83 -24.79 7.11
N MET A 525 12.07 -24.39 7.40
CA MET A 525 13.25 -25.25 7.23
C MET A 525 13.15 -26.55 8.04
N PHE A 526 12.75 -26.47 9.32
CA PHE A 526 12.57 -27.64 10.17
C PHE A 526 11.49 -28.60 9.63
N VAL A 527 10.34 -28.06 9.22
CA VAL A 527 9.24 -28.87 8.64
C VAL A 527 9.69 -29.54 7.34
N GLN A 528 10.39 -28.83 6.46
CA GLN A 528 10.90 -29.41 5.22
C GLN A 528 11.92 -30.51 5.48
N CYS A 529 12.85 -30.32 6.41
CA CYS A 529 13.79 -31.37 6.84
C CYS A 529 13.03 -32.60 7.36
N PHE A 530 11.99 -32.40 8.17
CA PHE A 530 11.19 -33.49 8.71
C PHE A 530 10.46 -34.27 7.60
N ILE A 531 9.83 -33.59 6.65
CA ILE A 531 9.14 -34.21 5.50
C ILE A 531 10.10 -35.05 4.67
N VAL A 532 11.28 -34.51 4.36
CA VAL A 532 12.32 -35.24 3.58
C VAL A 532 12.82 -36.46 4.35
N CYS A 533 13.09 -36.33 5.65
CA CYS A 533 13.51 -37.45 6.50
C CYS A 533 12.45 -38.55 6.59
N PHE A 534 11.17 -38.19 6.67
CA PHE A 534 10.07 -39.16 6.74
C PHE A 534 9.87 -39.88 5.41
N GLN A 535 10.01 -39.19 4.28
CA GLN A 535 9.93 -39.80 2.95
C GLN A 535 11.07 -40.77 2.66
N LYS A 536 12.28 -40.51 3.17
CA LYS A 536 13.41 -41.45 3.04
C LYS A 536 13.24 -42.74 3.87
N ARG A 537 12.30 -42.78 4.82
CA ARG A 537 12.01 -43.96 5.65
C ARG A 537 10.89 -44.84 5.10
N LYS A 538 10.10 -44.35 4.15
CA LYS A 538 9.15 -45.15 3.34
C LYS A 538 9.84 -45.61 2.08
#